data_AF-B6B0Y6-F1
#
_entry.id   AF-B6B0Y6-F1
#
_cell.length_a   1.000
_cell.length_b   1.000
_cell.length_c   1.000
_cell.angle_alpha   90.00
_cell.angle_beta   90.00
_cell.angle_gamma   90.00
#
_symmetry.space_group_name_H-M   'P 1'
#
loop_
_entity.id
_entity.type
_entity.pdbx_description
1 polymer ?
#
loop_
_entity_poly.entity_id
_entity_poly.type
_entity_poly.pdbx_seq_one_letter_code
_entity_poly.pdbx_strand_id
1 'polypeptide(L)' 'MSLSSHLEQLKKKHSNLSAEVEAAQRAPGTQDLHIAELKKQKLQLKQQITRLSS' A
#
# COMPACT_ATOMS: atom_id res chain seq x y z
N MET A 1 4.40 -22.95 -5.68
CA MET A 1 4.16 -21.67 -4.98
C MET A 1 2.86 -21.09 -5.51
N SER A 2 1.83 -21.00 -4.67
CA SER A 2 0.46 -20.71 -5.12
C SER A 2 0.21 -19.22 -5.30
N LEU A 3 -0.71 -18.90 -6.20
CA LEU A 3 -1.25 -17.55 -6.41
C LEU A 3 -1.72 -16.91 -5.08
N SER A 4 -2.19 -17.73 -4.13
CA SER A 4 -2.61 -17.32 -2.79
C SER A 4 -1.47 -16.70 -1.96
N SER A 5 -0.25 -17.26 -2.00
CA SER A 5 0.87 -16.70 -1.24
C SER A 5 1.26 -15.31 -1.75
N HIS A 6 1.21 -15.10 -3.07
CA HIS A 6 1.46 -13.79 -3.67
C HIS A 6 0.37 -12.78 -3.28
N LEU A 7 -0.90 -13.20 -3.30
CA LEU A 7 -2.04 -12.38 -2.86
C LEU A 7 -1.95 -11.98 -1.39
N GLU A 8 -1.55 -12.89 -0.50
CA GLU A 8 -1.33 -12.59 0.92
C GLU A 8 -0.19 -11.58 1.13
N GLN A 9 0.93 -11.75 0.41
CA GLN A 9 2.04 -10.80 0.48
C GLN A 9 1.62 -9.40 -0.01
N LEU A 10 0.84 -9.31 -1.08
CA LEU A 10 0.32 -8.04 -1.57
C LEU A 10 -0.64 -7.38 -0.56
N LYS A 11 -1.56 -8.15 0.04
CA LYS A 11 -2.45 -7.66 1.10
C LYS A 11 -1.67 -7.15 2.32
N LYS A 12 -0.64 -7.88 2.75
CA LYS A 12 0.24 -7.47 3.86
C LYS A 12 0.98 -6.17 3.53
N LYS A 13 1.56 -6.05 2.33
CA LYS A 13 2.20 -4.82 1.86
C LYS A 13 1.22 -3.64 1.83
N HIS A 14 0.01 -3.84 1.31
CA HIS A 14 -1.02 -2.80 1.27
C HIS A 14 -1.41 -2.32 2.68
N SER A 15 -1.54 -3.24 3.65
CA SER A 15 -1.81 -2.91 5.05
C SER A 15 -0.69 -2.06 5.66
N ASN A 16 0.56 -2.47 5.49
CA ASN A 16 1.72 -1.73 5.98
C ASN A 16 1.79 -0.33 5.38
N LEU A 17 1.58 -0.21 4.06
CA LEU A 17 1.58 1.08 3.38
C LEU A 17 0.46 2.00 3.87
N SER A 18 -0.68 1.43 4.26
CA SER A 18 -1.75 2.22 4.88
C SER A 18 -1.33 2.80 6.23
N ALA A 19 -0.67 2.01 7.07
CA ALA A 19 -0.16 2.48 8.35
C ALA A 19 0.94 3.54 8.17
N GLU A 20 1.81 3.38 7.17
CA GLU A 20 2.86 4.33 6.83
C GLU A 20 2.27 5.68 6.36
N VAL A 21 1.24 5.67 5.51
CA VAL A 21 0.52 6.88 5.11
C VAL A 21 -0.07 7.60 6.32
N GLU A 22 -0.70 6.88 7.24
CA GLU A 22 -1.28 7.48 8.45
C GLU A 22 -0.23 8.03 9.40
N ALA A 23 0.91 7.36 9.55
CA ALA A 23 2.04 7.86 10.33
C ALA A 23 2.63 9.12 9.71
N ALA A 24 2.87 9.09 8.40
CA ALA A 24 3.37 10.21 7.60
C ALA A 24 2.44 11.43 7.69
N GLN A 25 1.12 11.24 7.59
CA GLN A 25 0.13 12.31 7.71
C GLN A 25 0.04 12.93 9.12
N ARG A 26 0.37 12.16 10.17
CA ARG A 26 0.37 12.64 11.56
C ARG A 26 1.68 13.31 11.96
N ALA A 27 2.77 13.00 11.27
CA ALA A 27 4.08 13.55 11.59
C ALA A 27 4.20 15.01 11.09
N PRO A 28 4.50 15.98 11.99
CA PRO A 28 4.75 17.35 11.59
C PRO A 28 6.05 17.44 10.77
N GLY A 29 6.02 18.15 9.65
CA GLY A 29 7.17 18.30 8.74
C GLY A 29 7.31 17.19 7.68
N THR A 30 6.38 16.24 7.61
CA THR A 30 6.32 15.31 6.48
C THR A 30 5.95 16.06 5.21
N GLN A 31 6.70 15.80 4.14
CA GLN A 31 6.44 16.42 2.84
C GLN A 31 5.18 15.84 2.19
N ASP A 32 4.31 16.69 1.68
CA ASP A 32 3.10 16.27 0.95
C ASP A 32 3.42 15.36 -0.24
N LEU A 33 4.58 15.56 -0.87
CA LEU A 33 5.10 14.68 -1.93
C LEU A 33 5.27 13.23 -1.45
N HIS A 34 5.82 13.03 -0.25
CA HIS A 34 6.02 11.70 0.32
C HIS A 34 4.68 11.00 0.59
N ILE A 35 3.72 11.74 1.14
CA ILE A 35 2.35 11.22 1.36
C ILE A 35 1.68 10.86 0.03
N ALA A 36 1.87 11.67 -1.01
CA ALA A 36 1.34 11.41 -2.35
C ALA A 36 1.95 10.14 -2.99
N GLU A 37 3.27 9.94 -2.84
CA GLU A 37 3.96 8.73 -3.31
C GLU A 37 3.45 7.47 -2.62
N LEU A 38 3.33 7.50 -1.28
CA LEU A 38 2.79 6.39 -0.51
C LEU A 38 1.34 6.07 -0.94
N LYS A 39 0.48 7.08 -1.11
CA LYS A 39 -0.89 6.88 -1.59
C LYS A 39 -0.91 6.27 -3.00
N LYS A 40 0.00 6.68 -3.89
CA LYS A 40 0.12 6.12 -5.25
C LYS A 40 0.52 4.65 -5.21
N GLN A 41 1.52 4.29 -4.41
CA GLN A 41 1.93 2.91 -4.20
C GLN A 41 0.79 2.06 -3.62
N LYS A 42 0.04 2.59 -2.65
CA LYS A 42 -1.13 1.91 -2.07
C LYS A 42 -2.20 1.63 -3.12
N LEU A 43 -2.47 2.60 -4.00
CA LEU A 43 -3.41 2.42 -5.12
C LEU A 43 -2.96 1.34 -6.10
N GLN A 44 -1.67 1.31 -6.45
CA GLN A 44 -1.13 0.29 -7.35
C GLN A 44 -1.23 -1.12 -6.76
N LEU A 45 -0.92 -1.29 -5.47
CA LEU A 45 -1.09 -2.57 -4.78
C LEU A 45 -2.56 -3.00 -4.75
N LYS A 46 -3.49 -2.08 -4.49
CA LYS A 46 -4.93 -2.36 -4.54
C LYS A 46 -5.35 -2.87 -5.92
N GLN A 47 -4.90 -2.21 -6.99
CA GLN A 47 -5.20 -2.64 -8.37
C GLN A 47 -4.62 -4.03 -8.68
N GLN A 48 -3.38 -4.31 -8.26
CA GLN A 48 -2.78 -5.64 -8.43
C GLN A 48 -3.56 -6.72 -7.67
N ILE A 49 -3.95 -6.46 -6.42
CA ILE A 49 -4.77 -7.37 -5.61
C ILE A 49 -6.10 -7.64 -6.31
N THR A 50 -6.79 -6.60 -6.79
CA THR A 50 -8.06 -6.75 -7.51
C THR A 50 -7.88 -7.59 -8.77
N ARG A 51 -6.81 -7.36 -9.55
CA ARG A 51 -6.52 -8.12 -10.78
C ARG A 51 -6.18 -9.58 -10.54
N LEU A 52 -5.60 -9.90 -9.39
CA LEU A 52 -5.21 -11.27 -9.02
C LEU A 52 -6.30 -12.02 -8.25
N SER A 53 -7.29 -11.29 -7.72
CA SER A 53 -8.44 -11.84 -7.00
C SER A 53 -9.66 -12.08 -7.90
N SER A 54 -9.59 -11.64 -9.17
CA SER A 54 -10.56 -11.87 -10.24
C SER A 54 -10.14 -13.05 -11.10
#